data_AF-A0A840ERF0-F1
#
_entry.id   AF-A0A840ERF0-F1
#
_cell.length_a   1.000
_cell.length_b   1.000
_cell.length_c   1.000
_cell.angle_alpha   90.00
_cell.angle_beta   90.00
_cell.angle_gamma   90.00
#
_symmetry.space_group_name_H-M   'P 1'
#
loop_
_entity.id
_entity.type
_entity.pdbx_description
1 polymer ?
#
loop_
_entity_poly.entity_id
_entity_poly.type
_entity_poly.pdbx_seq_one_letter_code
_entity_poly.pdbx_strand_id
1 'polypeptide(L)'
;MDELEFLKQSWKSQESKLPKIKAKEIYGLLHKKSSSSVKWIFIISLIELGLGISLNIVFYDDAFWKIAEELNLKTAAILYNLISYTVTAVFVYFFYRNYKTISSTQSVSGLMKKIIKTRKVVHYYIMYIILSSGISGFITYLYMNFYYLPEKYQQFIVENKWLVIAKGILVFTILAFLIWGIYALIYGLILKRLLRNYKELQKIE
;
A
#
# COMPACT_ATOMS: atom_id res chain seq x y z
N MET A 1 56.34 -20.04 36.47
CA MET A 1 55.07 -20.45 35.83
C MET A 1 54.40 -19.17 35.41
N ASP A 2 54.50 -18.89 34.12
CA ASP A 2 54.41 -17.54 33.60
C ASP A 2 52.95 -17.14 33.49
N GLU A 3 52.60 -15.94 33.94
CA GLU A 3 51.25 -15.35 33.82
C GLU A 3 50.72 -15.40 32.37
N LEU A 4 51.65 -15.39 31.40
CA LEU A 4 51.37 -15.61 29.99
C LEU A 4 50.79 -16.99 29.68
N GLU A 5 51.26 -18.05 30.33
CA GLU A 5 50.74 -19.41 30.15
C GLU A 5 49.32 -19.53 30.71
N PHE A 6 49.05 -18.87 31.84
CA PHE A 6 47.71 -18.81 32.43
C PHE A 6 46.70 -18.07 31.53
N LEU A 7 47.12 -16.94 30.95
CA LEU A 7 46.31 -16.19 29.98
C LEU A 7 46.09 -17.01 28.69
N LYS A 8 47.13 -17.68 28.18
CA LYS A 8 47.04 -18.53 26.98
C LYS A 8 46.11 -19.73 27.19
N GLN A 9 46.13 -20.33 28.38
CA GLN A 9 45.25 -21.43 28.76
C GLN A 9 43.80 -20.95 28.95
N SER A 10 43.61 -19.79 29.58
CA SER A 10 42.30 -19.15 29.73
C SER A 10 41.69 -18.78 28.37
N TRP A 11 42.49 -18.26 27.44
CA TRP A 11 42.07 -17.90 26.09
C TRP A 11 41.66 -19.13 25.26
N LYS A 12 42.46 -20.22 25.30
CA LYS A 12 42.09 -21.53 24.71
C LYS A 12 40.81 -22.12 25.32
N SER A 13 40.57 -21.90 26.61
CA SER A 13 39.36 -22.39 27.30
C SER A 13 38.10 -21.57 26.98
N GLN A 14 38.25 -20.32 26.51
CA GLN A 14 37.15 -19.49 26.03
C GLN A 14 36.74 -19.83 24.59
N GLU A 15 37.69 -20.22 23.72
CA GLU A 15 37.36 -20.69 22.35
C GLU A 15 36.46 -21.93 22.32
N SER A 16 36.52 -22.78 23.35
CA SER A 16 35.65 -23.95 23.48
C SER A 16 34.26 -23.63 24.05
N LYS A 17 34.12 -22.50 24.76
CA LYS A 17 32.86 -22.02 25.37
C LYS A 17 32.12 -20.98 24.54
N LEU A 18 32.76 -20.38 23.54
CA LEU A 18 32.05 -19.58 22.55
C LEU A 18 31.12 -20.51 21.76
N PRO A 19 29.82 -20.20 21.64
CA PRO A 19 28.95 -20.98 20.78
C PRO A 19 29.57 -20.94 19.39
N LYS A 20 30.10 -22.06 18.92
CA LYS A 20 30.56 -22.24 17.54
C LYS A 20 29.31 -22.28 16.67
N ILE A 21 28.66 -21.14 16.53
CA ILE A 21 27.48 -20.99 15.67
C ILE A 21 28.01 -21.26 14.27
N LYS A 22 27.80 -22.48 13.78
CA LYS A 22 28.23 -22.86 12.44
C LYS A 22 27.56 -21.89 11.47
N ALA A 23 28.24 -21.47 10.41
CA ALA A 23 27.65 -20.61 9.38
C ALA A 23 26.27 -21.12 8.89
N LYS A 24 26.05 -22.45 8.95
CA LYS A 24 24.79 -23.13 8.67
C LYS A 24 23.65 -22.84 9.67
N GLU A 25 23.96 -22.62 10.94
CA GLU A 25 22.98 -22.21 11.98
C GLU A 25 22.67 -20.72 11.89
N ILE A 26 23.67 -19.89 11.60
CA ILE A 26 23.47 -18.48 11.23
C ILE A 26 22.56 -18.39 9.99
N TYR A 27 22.80 -19.25 9.00
CA TYR A 27 21.98 -19.37 7.79
C TYR A 27 20.53 -19.74 8.12
N GLY A 28 20.30 -20.73 8.98
CA GLY A 28 18.95 -21.10 9.44
C GLY A 28 18.23 -19.98 10.20
N LEU A 29 18.96 -19.20 11.01
CA LEU A 29 18.41 -18.07 11.77
C LEU A 29 18.10 -16.86 10.87
N LEU A 30 18.99 -16.48 9.95
CA LEU A 30 18.75 -15.41 8.96
C LEU A 30 17.62 -15.76 8.00
N HIS A 31 17.57 -17.00 7.53
CA HIS A 31 16.52 -17.48 6.64
C HIS A 31 15.14 -17.51 7.34
N LYS A 32 15.07 -17.92 8.62
CA LYS A 32 13.84 -17.82 9.42
C LYS A 32 13.41 -16.36 9.63
N LYS A 33 14.34 -15.44 9.89
CA LYS A 33 14.05 -14.01 10.12
C LYS A 33 13.53 -13.30 8.86
N SER A 34 14.10 -13.61 7.69
CA SER A 34 13.64 -13.02 6.42
C SER A 34 12.26 -13.52 6.01
N SER A 35 11.98 -14.82 6.19
CA SER A 35 10.66 -15.39 5.93
C SER A 35 9.58 -14.74 6.78
N SER A 36 9.88 -14.41 8.05
CA SER A 36 8.95 -13.68 8.92
C SER A 36 8.68 -12.26 8.43
N SER A 37 9.72 -11.53 8.00
CA SER A 37 9.57 -10.15 7.49
C SER A 37 8.76 -10.10 6.19
N VAL A 38 8.96 -11.08 5.31
CA VAL A 38 8.22 -11.29 4.06
C VAL A 38 6.74 -11.58 4.33
N LYS A 39 6.42 -12.40 5.34
CA LYS A 39 5.04 -12.68 5.77
C LYS A 39 4.31 -11.45 6.30
N TRP A 40 4.99 -10.61 7.09
CA TRP A 40 4.41 -9.37 7.61
C TRP A 40 4.04 -8.38 6.50
N ILE A 41 4.89 -8.22 5.48
CA ILE A 41 4.56 -7.37 4.32
C ILE A 41 3.35 -7.89 3.57
N PHE A 42 3.26 -9.21 3.42
CA PHE A 42 2.09 -9.82 2.80
C PHE A 42 0.80 -9.53 3.58
N ILE A 43 0.82 -9.66 4.91
CA ILE A 43 -0.32 -9.34 5.78
C ILE A 43 -0.68 -7.86 5.66
N ILE A 44 0.29 -6.95 5.62
CA ILE A 44 0.05 -5.51 5.46
C ILE A 44 -0.62 -5.22 4.11
N SER A 45 -0.15 -5.83 3.02
CA SER A 45 -0.80 -5.68 1.71
C SER A 45 -2.22 -6.24 1.67
N LEU A 46 -2.50 -7.30 2.42
CA LEU A 46 -3.85 -7.84 2.56
C LEU A 46 -4.77 -6.89 3.35
N ILE A 47 -4.27 -6.35 4.46
CA ILE A 47 -4.99 -5.36 5.27
C ILE A 47 -5.27 -4.11 4.44
N GLU A 48 -4.31 -3.63 3.65
CA GLU A 48 -4.49 -2.44 2.81
C GLU A 48 -5.52 -2.65 1.70
N LEU A 49 -5.52 -3.81 1.06
CA LEU A 49 -6.56 -4.16 0.09
C LEU A 49 -7.93 -4.23 0.78
N GLY A 50 -8.00 -4.88 1.95
CA GLY A 50 -9.20 -4.96 2.76
C GLY A 50 -9.70 -3.58 3.21
N LEU A 51 -8.80 -2.68 3.61
CA LEU A 51 -9.10 -1.29 3.94
C LEU A 51 -9.62 -0.54 2.72
N GLY A 52 -9.02 -0.72 1.54
CA GLY A 52 -9.50 -0.09 0.31
C GLY A 52 -10.94 -0.50 -0.03
N ILE A 53 -11.26 -1.79 0.09
CA ILE A 53 -12.64 -2.29 -0.09
C ILE A 53 -13.57 -1.77 1.01
N SER A 54 -13.14 -1.83 2.27
CA SER A 54 -13.96 -1.41 3.41
C SER A 54 -14.30 0.08 3.35
N LEU A 55 -13.31 0.91 3.04
CA LEU A 55 -13.53 2.35 2.81
C LEU A 55 -14.52 2.56 1.67
N ASN A 56 -14.41 1.81 0.58
CA ASN A 56 -15.36 1.90 -0.53
C ASN A 56 -16.80 1.66 -0.03
N ILE A 57 -17.03 0.59 0.74
CA ILE A 57 -18.35 0.27 1.29
C ILE A 57 -18.85 1.37 2.25
N VAL A 58 -17.98 1.89 3.13
CA VAL A 58 -18.35 2.93 4.11
C VAL A 58 -18.65 4.27 3.44
N PHE A 59 -17.95 4.62 2.36
CA PHE A 59 -18.18 5.87 1.63
C PHE A 59 -19.45 5.86 0.77
N TYR A 60 -19.98 4.68 0.42
CA TYR A 60 -21.23 4.54 -0.34
C TYR A 60 -22.42 4.20 0.58
N ASP A 61 -22.60 5.00 1.64
CA ASP A 61 -23.72 4.87 2.58
C ASP A 61 -25.03 5.47 2.04
N ASP A 62 -26.10 5.38 2.84
CA ASP A 62 -27.42 5.94 2.48
C ASP A 62 -27.38 7.45 2.25
N ALA A 63 -26.47 8.19 2.89
CA ALA A 63 -26.33 9.63 2.68
C ALA A 63 -25.73 9.92 1.29
N PHE A 64 -24.77 9.12 0.83
CA PHE A 64 -24.25 9.22 -0.54
C PHE A 64 -25.37 9.00 -1.57
N TRP A 65 -26.21 7.99 -1.38
CA TRP A 65 -27.30 7.68 -2.30
C TRP A 65 -28.39 8.76 -2.33
N LYS A 66 -28.71 9.35 -1.17
CA LYS A 66 -29.62 10.51 -1.09
C LYS A 66 -29.09 11.71 -1.86
N ILE A 67 -27.81 12.05 -1.68
CA ILE A 67 -27.18 13.17 -2.40
C ILE A 67 -27.14 12.87 -3.91
N ALA A 68 -26.82 11.64 -4.32
CA ALA A 68 -26.82 11.26 -5.73
C ALA A 68 -28.22 11.33 -6.37
N GLU A 69 -29.27 11.05 -5.60
CA GLU A 69 -30.67 11.16 -6.01
C GLU A 69 -31.11 12.63 -6.13
N GLU A 70 -30.78 13.47 -5.14
CA GLU A 70 -31.04 14.92 -5.19
C GLU A 70 -30.34 15.61 -6.39
N LEU A 71 -29.14 15.15 -6.73
CA LEU A 71 -28.37 15.68 -7.86
C LEU A 71 -28.79 15.11 -9.22
N ASN A 72 -29.80 14.22 -9.30
CA ASN A 72 -30.15 13.46 -10.51
C ASN A 72 -28.98 12.68 -11.14
N LEU A 73 -27.93 12.39 -10.35
CA LEU A 73 -26.73 11.65 -10.79
C LEU A 73 -26.82 10.16 -10.46
N LYS A 74 -27.94 9.69 -9.91
CA LYS A 74 -28.15 8.31 -9.44
C LYS A 74 -27.74 7.27 -10.49
N THR A 75 -28.20 7.38 -11.73
CA THR A 75 -27.89 6.42 -12.81
C THR A 75 -26.39 6.39 -13.14
N ALA A 76 -25.74 7.55 -13.20
CA ALA A 76 -24.30 7.65 -13.44
C ALA A 76 -23.48 7.10 -12.27
N ALA A 77 -23.92 7.38 -11.02
CA ALA A 77 -23.30 6.88 -9.81
C ALA A 77 -23.39 5.35 -9.68
N ILE A 78 -24.53 4.75 -10.07
CA ILE A 78 -24.70 3.29 -10.12
C ILE A 78 -23.76 2.67 -11.14
N LEU A 79 -23.71 3.21 -12.36
CA LEU A 79 -22.84 2.68 -13.42
C LEU A 79 -21.36 2.78 -13.03
N TYR A 80 -20.94 3.92 -12.46
CA TYR A 80 -19.60 4.12 -11.95
C TYR A 80 -19.23 3.14 -10.82
N ASN A 81 -20.16 2.92 -9.87
CA ASN A 81 -19.99 1.94 -8.80
C ASN A 81 -19.81 0.52 -9.36
N LEU A 82 -20.67 0.11 -10.29
CA LEU A 82 -20.61 -1.22 -10.89
C LEU A 82 -19.26 -1.47 -11.58
N ILE A 83 -18.76 -0.47 -12.32
CA ILE A 83 -17.44 -0.53 -12.96
C ILE A 83 -16.34 -0.59 -11.89
N SER A 84 -16.40 0.26 -10.86
CA SER A 84 -15.39 0.30 -9.79
C SER A 84 -15.32 -1.01 -9.02
N TYR A 85 -16.45 -1.64 -8.71
CA TYR A 85 -16.49 -2.96 -8.08
C TYR A 85 -15.92 -4.05 -8.99
N THR A 86 -16.24 -4.00 -10.29
CA THR A 86 -15.69 -4.96 -11.27
C THR A 86 -14.17 -4.85 -11.35
N VAL A 87 -13.64 -3.63 -11.47
CA VAL A 87 -12.19 -3.38 -11.49
C VAL A 87 -11.54 -3.83 -10.18
N THR A 88 -12.16 -3.52 -9.04
CA THR A 88 -11.68 -3.95 -7.73
C THR A 88 -11.62 -5.48 -7.63
N ALA A 89 -12.65 -6.19 -8.10
CA ALA A 89 -12.68 -7.65 -8.15
C ALA A 89 -11.55 -8.23 -9.02
N VAL A 90 -11.23 -7.60 -10.16
CA VAL A 90 -10.09 -7.98 -11.00
C VAL A 90 -8.76 -7.80 -10.24
N PHE A 91 -8.57 -6.69 -9.53
CA PHE A 91 -7.39 -6.47 -8.70
C PHE A 91 -7.27 -7.48 -7.56
N VAL A 92 -8.39 -7.82 -6.90
CA VAL A 92 -8.45 -8.89 -5.88
C VAL A 92 -8.03 -10.21 -6.49
N TYR A 93 -8.53 -10.56 -7.67
CA TYR A 93 -8.15 -11.80 -8.36
C TYR A 93 -6.65 -11.84 -8.70
N PHE A 94 -6.09 -10.76 -9.25
CA PHE A 94 -4.65 -10.68 -9.50
C PHE A 94 -3.84 -10.77 -8.21
N PHE A 95 -4.29 -10.13 -7.13
CA PHE A 95 -3.66 -10.22 -5.83
C PHE A 95 -3.68 -11.66 -5.30
N TYR A 96 -4.83 -12.32 -5.35
CA TYR A 96 -5.00 -13.70 -4.92
C TYR A 96 -4.18 -14.70 -5.74
N ARG A 97 -4.10 -14.51 -7.07
CA ARG A 97 -3.27 -15.35 -7.94
C ARG A 97 -1.78 -15.23 -7.59
N ASN A 98 -1.32 -14.00 -7.35
CA ASN A 98 0.05 -13.77 -6.90
C ASN A 98 0.27 -14.37 -5.49
N TYR A 99 -0.73 -14.34 -4.61
CA TYR A 99 -0.68 -14.97 -3.28
C TYR A 99 -0.61 -16.51 -3.32
N LYS A 100 -1.51 -17.19 -4.04
CA LYS A 100 -1.54 -18.66 -4.08
C LYS A 100 -0.22 -19.25 -4.57
N THR A 101 0.44 -18.53 -5.48
CA THR A 101 1.78 -18.89 -5.97
C THR A 101 2.87 -18.75 -4.89
N ILE A 102 2.70 -17.89 -3.88
CA ILE A 102 3.66 -17.67 -2.76
C ILE A 102 3.61 -18.83 -1.75
N SER A 103 2.49 -19.53 -1.61
CA SER A 103 2.28 -20.57 -0.59
C SER A 103 2.96 -21.91 -0.87
N SER A 104 3.44 -22.16 -2.10
CA SER A 104 4.19 -23.37 -2.45
C SER A 104 5.70 -23.12 -2.43
N THR A 105 6.39 -23.64 -1.41
CA THR A 105 7.81 -24.04 -1.40
C THR A 105 8.73 -23.30 -2.39
N GLN A 106 9.18 -22.10 -2.04
CA GLN A 106 10.25 -21.42 -2.79
C GLN A 106 11.31 -20.81 -1.88
N SER A 107 12.54 -20.78 -2.41
CA SER A 107 13.69 -20.06 -1.85
C SER A 107 13.35 -18.60 -1.51
N VAL A 108 14.08 -18.01 -0.58
CA VAL A 108 13.91 -16.61 -0.13
C VAL A 108 13.88 -15.63 -1.32
N SER A 109 14.71 -15.90 -2.33
CA SER A 109 14.81 -15.11 -3.56
C SER A 109 13.52 -15.14 -4.39
N GLY A 110 12.83 -16.29 -4.47
CA GLY A 110 11.54 -16.42 -5.14
C GLY A 110 10.42 -15.65 -4.41
N LEU A 111 10.40 -15.71 -3.07
CA LEU A 111 9.45 -14.97 -2.23
C LEU A 111 9.61 -13.46 -2.40
N MET A 112 10.85 -12.96 -2.43
CA MET A 112 11.14 -11.53 -2.61
C MET A 112 10.64 -11.00 -3.96
N LYS A 113 10.89 -11.73 -5.06
CA LYS A 113 10.40 -11.36 -6.39
C LYS A 113 8.87 -11.25 -6.43
N LYS A 114 8.17 -12.17 -5.75
CA LYS A 114 6.70 -12.16 -5.68
C LYS A 114 6.15 -11.02 -4.82
N ILE A 115 6.82 -10.65 -3.72
CA ILE A 115 6.46 -9.45 -2.95
C ILE A 115 6.58 -8.19 -3.80
N ILE A 116 7.68 -8.03 -4.53
CA ILE A 116 7.87 -6.86 -5.41
C ILE A 116 6.78 -6.80 -6.48
N LYS A 117 6.39 -7.96 -7.05
CA LYS A 117 5.31 -8.03 -8.04
C LYS A 117 3.94 -7.71 -7.43
N THR A 118 3.63 -8.26 -6.26
CA THR A 118 2.38 -7.99 -5.53
C THR A 118 2.27 -6.52 -5.14
N ARG A 119 3.38 -5.90 -4.71
CA ARG A 119 3.46 -4.46 -4.46
C ARG A 119 3.11 -3.63 -5.69
N LYS A 120 3.57 -4.03 -6.89
CA LYS A 120 3.17 -3.31 -8.12
C LYS A 120 1.65 -3.35 -8.30
N VAL A 121 1.02 -4.50 -8.08
CA VAL A 121 -0.44 -4.64 -8.17
C VAL A 121 -1.14 -3.72 -7.17
N VAL A 122 -0.73 -3.71 -5.90
CA VAL A 122 -1.31 -2.83 -4.87
C VAL A 122 -1.06 -1.35 -5.20
N HIS A 123 0.13 -1.00 -5.69
CA HIS A 123 0.45 0.36 -6.12
C HIS A 123 -0.48 0.83 -7.25
N TYR A 124 -0.70 -0.01 -8.27
CA TYR A 124 -1.62 0.30 -9.36
C TYR A 124 -3.07 0.41 -8.86
N TYR A 125 -3.48 -0.44 -7.91
CA TYR A 125 -4.81 -0.37 -7.31
C TYR A 125 -5.03 0.95 -6.57
N ILE A 126 -4.07 1.39 -5.75
CA ILE A 126 -4.17 2.66 -5.01
C ILE A 126 -4.13 3.85 -5.96
N MET A 127 -3.29 3.81 -6.99
CA MET A 127 -3.25 4.85 -8.02
C MET A 127 -4.59 4.90 -8.78
N TYR A 128 -5.20 3.76 -9.08
CA TYR A 128 -6.55 3.68 -9.62
C TYR A 128 -7.58 4.29 -8.68
N ILE A 129 -7.56 3.98 -7.37
CA ILE A 129 -8.48 4.58 -6.39
C ILE A 129 -8.31 6.10 -6.35
N ILE A 130 -7.08 6.60 -6.24
CA ILE A 130 -6.83 8.05 -6.14
C ILE A 130 -7.30 8.76 -7.41
N LEU A 131 -7.00 8.22 -8.59
CA LEU A 131 -7.40 8.83 -9.87
C LEU A 131 -8.91 8.75 -10.08
N SER A 132 -9.52 7.58 -9.88
CA SER A 132 -10.95 7.38 -10.07
C SER A 132 -11.78 8.21 -9.09
N SER A 133 -11.42 8.21 -7.81
CA SER A 133 -12.08 9.04 -6.79
C SER A 133 -11.83 10.54 -7.01
N GLY A 134 -10.62 10.93 -7.43
CA GLY A 134 -10.30 12.32 -7.78
C GLY A 134 -11.11 12.82 -8.98
N ILE A 135 -11.20 12.04 -10.06
CA ILE A 135 -11.97 12.41 -11.26
C ILE A 135 -13.47 12.47 -10.95
N SER A 136 -14.03 11.42 -10.34
CA SER A 136 -15.46 11.37 -10.01
C SER A 136 -15.86 12.47 -9.01
N GLY A 137 -15.03 12.70 -7.99
CA GLY A 137 -15.21 13.79 -7.03
C GLY A 137 -15.13 15.16 -7.69
N PHE A 138 -14.19 15.38 -8.60
CA PHE A 138 -14.06 16.65 -9.31
C PHE A 138 -15.24 16.92 -10.26
N ILE A 139 -15.71 15.91 -10.99
CA ILE A 139 -16.90 16.03 -11.83
C ILE A 139 -18.13 16.38 -10.97
N THR A 140 -18.32 15.69 -9.85
CA THR A 140 -19.43 15.97 -8.92
C THR A 140 -19.34 17.39 -8.35
N TYR A 141 -18.13 17.82 -7.98
CA TYR A 141 -17.87 19.18 -7.52
C TYR A 141 -18.24 20.24 -8.57
N LEU A 142 -17.84 20.04 -9.83
CA LEU A 142 -18.21 20.94 -10.91
C LEU A 142 -19.72 20.95 -11.12
N TYR A 143 -20.35 19.77 -11.16
CA TYR A 143 -21.79 19.65 -11.36
C TYR A 143 -22.56 20.42 -10.28
N MET A 144 -22.19 20.23 -9.02
CA MET A 144 -22.79 20.94 -7.88
C MET A 144 -22.63 22.45 -8.01
N ASN A 145 -21.42 22.94 -8.34
CA ASN A 145 -21.15 24.37 -8.43
C ASN A 145 -21.84 25.06 -9.61
N PHE A 146 -21.90 24.42 -10.78
CA PHE A 146 -22.43 25.05 -11.99
C PHE A 146 -23.93 24.84 -12.21
N TYR A 147 -24.52 23.77 -11.68
CA TYR A 147 -25.90 23.40 -12.02
C TYR A 147 -26.86 23.31 -10.83
N TYR A 148 -26.35 23.21 -9.60
CA TYR A 148 -27.20 22.98 -8.41
C TYR A 148 -27.17 24.11 -7.39
N LEU A 149 -26.18 25.01 -7.43
CA LEU A 149 -26.13 26.12 -6.47
C LEU A 149 -27.30 27.11 -6.68
N PRO A 150 -27.87 27.67 -5.59
CA PRO A 150 -28.94 28.67 -5.67
C PRO A 150 -28.53 29.87 -6.52
N GLU A 151 -29.49 30.48 -7.24
CA GLU A 151 -29.26 31.61 -8.18
C GLU A 151 -28.41 32.74 -7.58
N LYS A 152 -28.57 33.03 -6.28
CA LYS A 152 -27.79 34.03 -5.54
C LYS A 152 -26.27 33.85 -5.66
N TYR A 153 -25.79 32.62 -5.87
CA TYR A 153 -24.37 32.31 -5.99
C TYR A 153 -23.94 32.05 -7.44
N GLN A 154 -24.88 31.87 -8.36
CA GLN A 154 -24.55 31.56 -9.76
C GLN A 154 -23.84 32.73 -10.44
N GLN A 155 -24.25 33.97 -10.16
CA GLN A 155 -23.62 35.16 -10.73
C GLN A 155 -22.13 35.25 -10.34
N PHE A 156 -21.83 35.00 -9.07
CA PHE A 156 -20.45 34.90 -8.58
C PHE A 156 -19.66 33.77 -9.26
N ILE A 157 -20.27 32.58 -9.44
CA ILE A 157 -19.61 31.42 -10.07
C ILE A 157 -19.33 31.66 -11.55
N VAL A 158 -20.24 32.32 -12.28
CA VAL A 158 -20.05 32.65 -13.69
C VAL A 158 -18.91 33.65 -13.86
N GLU A 159 -18.88 34.71 -13.05
CA GLU A 159 -17.81 35.71 -13.08
C GLU A 159 -16.45 35.14 -12.65
N ASN A 160 -16.46 34.21 -11.68
CA ASN A 160 -15.25 33.66 -11.06
C ASN A 160 -15.01 32.19 -11.45
N LYS A 161 -15.45 31.77 -12.64
CA LYS A 161 -15.40 30.37 -13.10
C LYS A 161 -14.01 29.74 -12.94
N TRP A 162 -12.97 30.46 -13.34
CA TRP A 162 -11.58 29.97 -13.23
C TRP A 162 -11.11 29.82 -11.79
N LEU A 163 -11.55 30.70 -10.88
CA LEU A 163 -11.26 30.60 -9.45
C LEU A 163 -11.92 29.38 -8.81
N VAL A 164 -13.17 29.06 -9.17
CA VAL A 164 -13.87 27.86 -8.68
C VAL A 164 -13.16 26.60 -9.16
N ILE A 165 -12.80 26.53 -10.45
CA ILE A 165 -12.05 25.40 -11.02
C ILE A 165 -10.68 25.26 -10.34
N ALA A 166 -9.94 26.36 -10.19
CA ALA A 166 -8.62 26.35 -9.55
C ALA A 166 -8.68 25.89 -8.09
N LYS A 167 -9.69 26.33 -7.32
CA LYS A 167 -9.92 25.87 -5.95
C LYS A 167 -10.20 24.37 -5.91
N GLY A 168 -11.05 23.87 -6.80
CA GLY A 168 -11.31 22.43 -6.92
C GLY A 168 -10.02 21.64 -7.16
N ILE A 169 -9.25 22.01 -8.19
CA ILE A 169 -7.98 21.36 -8.51
C ILE A 169 -7.01 21.38 -7.32
N LEU A 170 -6.90 22.51 -6.62
CA LEU A 170 -6.03 22.66 -5.45
C LEU A 170 -6.43 21.69 -4.33
N VAL A 171 -7.72 21.62 -3.98
CA VAL A 171 -8.21 20.72 -2.93
C VAL A 171 -7.98 19.25 -3.30
N PHE A 172 -8.34 18.84 -4.51
CA PHE A 172 -8.14 17.44 -4.93
C PHE A 172 -6.66 17.07 -5.04
N THR A 173 -5.80 18.00 -5.45
CA THR A 173 -4.34 17.79 -5.49
C THR A 173 -3.79 17.60 -4.08
N ILE A 174 -4.20 18.42 -3.11
CA ILE A 174 -3.78 18.28 -1.70
C ILE A 174 -4.22 16.94 -1.13
N LEU A 175 -5.48 16.54 -1.35
CA LEU A 175 -6.00 15.25 -0.88
C LEU A 175 -5.26 14.06 -1.52
N ALA A 176 -5.04 14.10 -2.84
CA ALA A 176 -4.28 13.08 -3.55
C ALA A 176 -2.84 12.98 -3.00
N PHE A 177 -2.19 14.11 -2.75
CA PHE A 177 -0.84 14.15 -2.20
C PHE A 177 -0.78 13.63 -0.76
N LEU A 178 -1.81 13.89 0.04
CA LEU A 178 -1.91 13.40 1.42
C LEU A 178 -2.06 11.87 1.44
N ILE A 179 -2.98 11.31 0.64
CA ILE A 179 -3.18 9.86 0.54
C ILE A 179 -1.91 9.19 -0.01
N TRP A 180 -1.32 9.77 -1.06
CA TRP A 180 -0.08 9.26 -1.63
C TRP A 180 1.10 9.35 -0.66
N GLY A 181 1.18 10.42 0.15
CA GLY A 181 2.20 10.60 1.18
C GLY A 181 2.12 9.53 2.28
N ILE A 182 0.91 9.22 2.75
CA ILE A 182 0.68 8.12 3.69
C ILE A 182 1.15 6.80 3.08
N TYR A 183 0.75 6.51 1.85
CA TYR A 183 1.18 5.32 1.12
C TYR A 183 2.72 5.28 0.97
N ALA A 184 3.34 6.37 0.55
CA ALA A 184 4.78 6.46 0.36
C ALA A 184 5.56 6.28 1.67
N LEU A 185 5.04 6.77 2.80
CA LEU A 185 5.63 6.58 4.13
C LEU A 185 5.58 5.12 4.57
N ILE A 186 4.40 4.51 4.52
CA ILE A 186 4.19 3.10 4.90
C ILE A 186 5.13 2.21 4.08
N TYR A 187 5.14 2.39 2.75
CA TYR A 187 5.96 1.57 1.87
C TYR A 187 7.46 1.90 1.94
N GLY A 188 7.84 3.16 2.07
CA GLY A 188 9.24 3.58 2.08
C GLY A 188 10.01 3.02 3.28
N LEU A 189 9.41 3.05 4.47
CA LEU A 189 10.02 2.54 5.70
C LEU A 189 10.16 1.02 5.69
N ILE A 190 9.10 0.33 5.29
CA ILE A 190 9.04 -1.13 5.26
C ILE A 190 10.00 -1.67 4.18
N LEU A 191 10.02 -1.05 3.00
CA LEU A 191 10.84 -1.52 1.88
C LEU A 191 12.34 -1.31 2.13
N LYS A 192 12.75 -0.19 2.74
CA LYS A 192 14.16 0.05 3.09
C LYS A 192 14.71 -1.05 4.01
N ARG A 193 13.93 -1.45 5.01
CA ARG A 193 14.32 -2.55 5.92
C ARG A 193 14.39 -3.89 5.20
N LEU A 194 13.43 -4.17 4.32
CA LEU A 194 13.36 -5.43 3.60
C LEU A 194 14.50 -5.59 2.56
N LEU A 195 14.79 -4.53 1.81
CA LEU A 195 15.80 -4.54 0.76
C LEU A 195 17.21 -4.67 1.33
N ARG A 196 17.45 -4.13 2.53
CA ARG A 196 18.69 -4.33 3.28
C ARG A 196 18.86 -5.80 3.69
N ASN A 197 17.83 -6.40 4.29
CA ASN A 197 17.85 -7.82 4.66
C ASN A 197 17.98 -8.75 3.44
N TYR A 198 17.38 -8.40 2.30
CA TYR A 198 17.51 -9.15 1.05
C TYR A 198 18.94 -9.09 0.48
N LYS A 199 19.55 -7.90 0.43
CA LYS A 199 20.94 -7.75 -0.03
C LYS A 199 21.93 -8.53 0.83
N GLU A 200 21.67 -8.63 2.13
CA GLU A 200 22.48 -9.45 3.03
C GLU A 200 22.32 -10.95 2.73
N LEU A 201 21.10 -11.41 2.42
CA LEU A 201 20.86 -12.81 2.03
C LEU A 201 21.45 -13.16 0.66
N GLN A 202 21.37 -12.26 -0.32
CA GLN A 202 21.87 -12.49 -1.68
C GLN A 202 23.41 -12.53 -1.74
N LYS A 203 24.12 -11.97 -0.75
CA LYS A 203 25.59 -12.09 -0.66
C LYS A 203 26.06 -13.44 -0.13
N ILE A 204 25.14 -14.26 0.38
CA ILE A 204 25.40 -15.51 1.07
C ILE A 204 24.93 -16.73 0.24
N GLU A 205 23.98 -16.53 -0.70
CA GLU A 205 23.76 -17.41 -1.87
C GLU A 205 24.86 -17.19 -2.91
#